data_AF-A0A350H682-F1
#
_entry.id   AF-A0A350H682-F1
#
_cell.length_a   1.000
_cell.length_b   1.000
_cell.length_c   1.000
_cell.angle_alpha   90.00
_cell.angle_beta   90.00
_cell.angle_gamma   90.00
#
_symmetry.space_group_name_H-M   'P 1'
#
loop_
_entity.id
_entity.type
_entity.pdbx_description
1 polymer ?
#
loop_
_entity_poly.entity_id
_entity_poly.type
_entity_poly.pdbx_seq_one_letter_code
_entity_poly.pdbx_strand_id
1 'polypeptide(L)'
;MKKTISRICAICAIVAPFIATQIMFRIEPEYEEALEGGIIIGCFIGSIFGAVALLTNKHNSKWIKVLSILPMIPIVAFLALAIPFWMYG
;
A
#
# COMPACT_ATOMS: atom_id res chain seq x y z
N MET A 1 6.19 21.01 11.36
CA MET A 1 6.84 19.78 10.81
C MET A 1 5.92 18.56 10.80
N LYS A 2 5.40 18.06 11.92
CA LYS A 2 4.62 16.79 11.97
C LYS A 2 3.38 16.75 11.06
N LYS A 3 2.66 17.88 10.90
CA LYS A 3 1.51 18.01 9.98
C LYS A 3 1.88 17.88 8.50
N THR A 4 3.07 18.36 8.11
CA THR A 4 3.57 18.25 6.74
C THR A 4 3.96 16.81 6.45
N ILE A 5 4.65 16.16 7.40
CA ILE A 5 5.05 14.75 7.30
C ILE A 5 3.83 13.84 7.12
N SER A 6 2.78 14.01 7.93
CA SER A 6 1.58 13.16 7.81
C SER A 6 0.89 13.27 6.45
N ARG A 7 0.90 14.48 5.85
CA ARG A 7 0.33 14.71 4.51
C ARG A 7 1.18 14.09 3.41
N ILE A 8 2.51 14.28 3.48
CA ILE A 8 3.43 13.70 2.50
C ILE A 8 3.33 12.18 2.54
N CYS A 9 3.42 11.57 3.72
CA CYS A 9 3.30 10.11 3.86
C CYS A 9 1.94 9.59 3.39
N ALA A 10 0.83 10.30 3.65
CA ALA A 10 -0.49 9.88 3.15
C ALA A 10 -0.60 9.92 1.62
N ILE A 11 0.05 10.88 0.96
CA ILE A 11 0.11 10.95 -0.50
C ILE A 11 1.01 9.83 -1.04
N CYS A 12 2.21 9.67 -0.48
CA CYS A 12 3.13 8.59 -0.84
C CYS A 12 2.50 7.20 -0.66
N ALA A 13 1.62 7.03 0.33
CA ALA A 13 0.89 5.78 0.56
C ALA A 13 0.05 5.34 -0.64
N ILE A 14 -0.52 6.30 -1.38
CA ILE A 14 -1.36 6.04 -2.57
C ILE A 14 -0.54 5.98 -3.86
N VAL A 15 0.54 6.77 -3.93
CA VAL A 15 1.40 6.82 -5.11
C VAL A 15 2.29 5.57 -5.22
N ALA A 16 2.69 4.97 -4.10
CA ALA A 16 3.56 3.79 -4.07
C ALA A 16 3.00 2.59 -4.87
N PRO A 17 1.72 2.18 -4.72
CA PRO A 17 1.07 1.16 -5.57
C PRO A 17 1.25 1.42 -7.07
N PHE A 18 0.99 2.65 -7.51
CA PHE A 18 1.11 3.01 -8.92
C PHE A 18 2.55 2.90 -9.42
N ILE A 19 3.51 3.49 -8.69
CA ILE A 19 4.93 3.45 -9.08
C ILE A 19 5.46 2.02 -9.13
N ALA A 20 5.17 1.22 -8.10
CA ALA A 20 5.62 -0.17 -8.03
C ALA A 20 5.05 -1.01 -9.20
N THR A 21 3.78 -0.81 -9.54
CA THR A 21 3.15 -1.48 -10.69
C THR A 21 3.81 -1.10 -12.01
N GLN A 22 4.12 0.19 -12.22
CA GLN A 22 4.84 0.64 -13.40
C GLN A 22 6.27 0.06 -13.51
N ILE A 23 6.92 -0.19 -12.37
CA ILE A 23 8.22 -0.86 -12.33
C ILE A 23 8.07 -2.34 -12.67
N MET A 24 7.10 -3.05 -12.09
CA MET A 24 6.88 -4.48 -12.38
C MET A 24 6.53 -4.73 -13.84
N PHE A 25 5.72 -3.88 -14.49
CA PHE A 25 5.47 -4.00 -15.93
C PHE A 25 6.71 -3.89 -16.82
N ARG A 26 7.84 -3.42 -16.31
CA ARG A 26 9.10 -3.36 -17.07
C ARG A 26 10.01 -4.55 -16.82
N ILE A 27 9.78 -5.28 -15.73
CA ILE A 27 10.65 -6.38 -15.28
C ILE A 27 9.99 -7.70 -15.59
N GLU A 28 8.69 -7.82 -15.35
CA GLU A 28 7.93 -9.04 -15.60
C GLU A 28 7.27 -9.04 -16.97
N PRO A 29 7.51 -10.09 -17.79
CA PRO A 29 6.98 -10.20 -19.15
C PRO A 29 5.48 -10.56 -19.14
N GLU A 30 5.01 -11.23 -18.10
CA GLU A 30 3.61 -11.62 -17.96
C GLU A 30 2.81 -10.50 -17.32
N TYR A 31 1.84 -9.97 -18.07
CA TYR A 31 1.06 -8.81 -17.64
C TYR A 31 0.31 -9.05 -16.32
N GLU A 32 -0.26 -10.24 -16.13
CA GLU A 32 -1.05 -10.57 -14.94
C GLU A 32 -0.16 -10.65 -13.70
N GLU A 33 0.98 -11.35 -13.79
CA GLU A 33 1.96 -11.46 -12.70
C GLU A 33 2.57 -10.09 -12.36
N ALA A 34 2.88 -9.27 -13.37
CA ALA A 34 3.39 -7.92 -13.20
C ALA A 34 2.38 -7.01 -12.48
N LEU A 35 1.10 -7.09 -12.85
CA LEU A 35 0.02 -6.32 -12.24
C LEU A 35 -0.18 -6.75 -10.78
N GLU A 36 -0.29 -8.05 -10.52
CA GLU A 36 -0.50 -8.59 -9.19
C GLU A 36 0.69 -8.28 -8.26
N GLY A 37 1.91 -8.62 -8.69
CA GLY A 37 3.13 -8.35 -7.92
C GLY A 37 3.35 -6.87 -7.67
N GLY A 38 3.08 -6.04 -8.68
CA GLY A 38 3.16 -4.58 -8.59
C GLY A 38 2.19 -3.98 -7.56
N ILE A 39 0.94 -4.44 -7.58
CA ILE A 39 -0.09 -4.02 -6.63
C ILE A 39 0.28 -4.48 -5.22
N ILE A 40 0.65 -5.75 -5.02
CA ILE A 40 0.95 -6.29 -3.70
C ILE A 40 2.14 -5.57 -3.07
N ILE A 41 3.27 -5.49 -3.78
CA ILE A 41 4.50 -4.84 -3.29
C ILE A 41 4.25 -3.35 -3.05
N GLY A 42 3.59 -2.69 -4.01
CA GLY A 42 3.31 -1.27 -3.90
C GLY A 42 2.33 -0.92 -2.78
N CYS A 43 1.31 -1.75 -2.54
CA CYS A 43 0.42 -1.64 -1.40
C CYS A 43 1.14 -1.89 -0.07
N PHE A 44 2.10 -2.83 -0.02
CA PHE A 44 2.95 -3.05 1.15
C PHE A 44 3.76 -1.80 1.52
N ILE A 45 4.48 -1.23 0.55
CA ILE A 45 5.21 0.04 0.73
C ILE A 45 4.23 1.16 1.13
N GLY A 46 3.08 1.24 0.44
CA GLY A 46 2.04 2.22 0.70
C GLY A 46 1.50 2.14 2.12
N SER A 47 1.35 0.93 2.67
CA SER A 47 0.88 0.68 4.02
C SER A 47 1.88 1.12 5.09
N ILE A 48 3.18 1.00 4.83
CA ILE A 48 4.23 1.55 5.72
C ILE A 48 4.09 3.07 5.79
N PHE A 49 3.97 3.75 4.65
CA PHE A 49 3.74 5.19 4.61
C PHE A 49 2.40 5.58 5.25
N GLY A 50 1.36 4.79 5.03
CA GLY A 50 0.04 4.96 5.66
C GLY A 50 0.13 4.90 7.18
N ALA A 51 0.83 3.91 7.74
CA ALA A 51 1.05 3.78 9.19
C ALA A 51 1.80 5.00 9.76
N VAL A 52 2.88 5.44 9.10
CA VAL A 52 3.63 6.63 9.51
C VAL A 52 2.75 7.90 9.45
N ALA A 53 1.91 8.03 8.42
CA ALA A 53 0.97 9.13 8.29
C ALA A 53 -0.08 9.12 9.41
N LEU A 54 -0.61 7.97 9.79
CA LEU A 54 -1.55 7.81 10.91
C LEU A 54 -0.90 8.19 12.25
N LEU A 55 0.30 7.68 12.54
CA LEU A 55 1.03 7.97 13.77
C LEU A 55 1.38 9.46 13.91
N THR A 56 1.52 10.17 12.80
CA THR A 56 1.86 11.60 12.77
C THR A 56 0.63 12.52 12.60
N ASN A 57 -0.57 11.97 12.39
CA ASN A 57 -1.83 12.72 12.17
C ASN A 57 -2.47 13.23 13.47
N LYS A 58 -1.80 14.17 14.16
CA LYS A 58 -2.31 14.78 15.41
C LYS A 58 -3.69 15.44 15.32
N HIS A 59 -4.06 15.95 14.14
CA HIS A 59 -5.33 16.65 13.96
C HIS A 59 -6.49 15.71 13.60
N ASN A 60 -6.28 14.39 13.63
CA ASN A 60 -7.31 13.40 13.30
C ASN A 60 -8.01 13.69 11.95
N SER A 61 -7.25 14.21 10.97
CA SER A 61 -7.81 14.51 9.66
C SER A 61 -8.37 13.24 9.03
N LYS A 62 -9.68 13.24 8.71
CA LYS A 62 -10.38 12.10 8.12
C LYS A 62 -9.75 11.68 6.79
N TRP A 63 -9.40 12.64 5.94
CA TRP A 63 -8.81 12.36 4.63
C TRP A 63 -7.47 11.64 4.74
N ILE A 64 -6.59 12.08 5.65
CA ILE A 64 -5.32 11.39 5.92
C ILE A 64 -5.57 9.96 6.37
N LYS A 65 -6.54 9.72 7.27
CA LYS A 65 -6.88 8.36 7.69
C LYS A 65 -7.31 7.47 6.52
N VAL A 66 -8.20 7.96 5.66
CA VAL A 66 -8.69 7.21 4.51
C VAL A 66 -7.55 6.84 3.57
N LEU A 67 -6.72 7.81 3.17
CA LEU A 67 -5.59 7.56 2.28
C LEU A 67 -4.57 6.61 2.88
N SER A 68 -4.34 6.70 4.19
CA SER A 68 -3.41 5.81 4.89
C SER A 68 -3.89 4.37 5.00
N ILE A 69 -5.20 4.14 5.08
CA ILE A 69 -5.78 2.80 5.23
C ILE A 69 -6.02 2.13 3.88
N LEU A 70 -6.30 2.90 2.82
CA LEU A 70 -6.60 2.36 1.49
C LEU A 70 -5.59 1.32 0.98
N PRO A 71 -4.26 1.54 1.04
CA PRO A 71 -3.29 0.55 0.56
C PRO A 71 -3.17 -0.68 1.47
N MET A 72 -3.75 -0.67 2.68
CA MET A 72 -3.74 -1.83 3.58
C MET A 72 -4.79 -2.87 3.18
N ILE A 73 -5.88 -2.46 2.53
CA ILE A 73 -7.00 -3.36 2.18
C ILE A 73 -6.53 -4.50 1.26
N PRO A 74 -5.81 -4.24 0.15
CA PRO A 74 -5.36 -5.32 -0.74
C PRO A 74 -4.40 -6.29 -0.04
N ILE A 75 -3.56 -5.82 0.88
CA ILE A 75 -2.66 -6.69 1.65
C ILE A 75 -3.45 -7.62 2.56
N VAL A 76 -4.43 -7.08 3.29
CA VAL A 76 -5.25 -7.90 4.19
C VAL A 76 -6.03 -8.93 3.40
N ALA A 77 -6.58 -8.56 2.23
CA ALA A 77 -7.24 -9.50 1.34
C ALA A 77 -6.27 -10.59 0.83
N PHE A 78 -5.07 -10.20 0.38
CA PHE A 78 -4.04 -11.14 -0.04
C PHE A 78 -3.65 -12.11 1.08
N LEU A 79 -3.36 -11.61 2.28
CA LEU A 79 -3.01 -12.43 3.44
C LEU A 79 -4.15 -13.38 3.84
N ALA A 80 -5.41 -12.92 3.78
CA ALA A 80 -6.58 -13.74 4.10
C ALA A 80 -6.76 -14.91 3.13
N LEU A 81 -6.31 -14.79 1.89
CA LEU A 81 -6.35 -15.85 0.89
C LEU A 81 -5.09 -16.72 0.90
N ALA A 82 -3.92 -16.10 1.05
CA ALA A 82 -2.63 -16.79 1.04
C ALA A 82 -2.43 -17.66 2.29
N ILE A 83 -2.77 -17.19 3.49
CA ILE A 83 -2.53 -17.96 4.73
C ILE A 83 -3.25 -19.32 4.69
N PRO A 84 -4.55 -19.42 4.35
CA PRO A 84 -5.22 -20.71 4.22
C PRO A 84 -4.61 -21.60 3.12
N PHE A 85 -4.25 -21.02 1.98
CA PHE A 85 -3.61 -21.76 0.89
C PHE A 85 -2.29 -22.41 1.35
N TRP A 86 -1.47 -21.68 2.11
CA TRP A 86 -0.20 -22.21 2.62
C TRP A 86 -0.37 -23.20 3.79
N MET A 87 -1.47 -23.11 4.54
CA MET A 87 -1.74 -24.00 5.67
C MET A 87 -2.41 -25.32 5.28
N TYR A 88 -3.20 -25.33 4.20
CA TYR A 88 -4.07 -26.45 3.84
C TYR A 88 -3.93 -26.92 2.38
N GLY A 89 -3.14 -26.22 1.56
CA GLY A 89 -2.83 -26.57 0.17
C GLY A 89 -1.61 -27.46 0.00
#